data_AF-A0A930HTE6-F1
#
_entry.id   AF-A0A930HTE6-F1
#
_cell.length_a   1.000
_cell.length_b   1.000
_cell.length_c   1.000
_cell.angle_alpha   90.00
_cell.angle_beta   90.00
_cell.angle_gamma   90.00
#
_symmetry.space_group_name_H-M   'P 1'
#
loop_
_entity.id
_entity.type
_entity.pdbx_description
1 polymer ?
#
loop_
_entity_poly.entity_id
_entity_poly.type
_entity_poly.pdbx_seq_one_letter_code
_entity_poly.pdbx_strand_id
1 'polypeptide(L)'
;METKRNFFDLLALADVERVHSAVIGWLLSDECEALTKEERSAVLNSLFGRNDDVVYETIEVRLEWKHIDILWLTKSKSQGKECWVLENKVKSSQHGNQLDDYVDAINESEDPAIKGARAHYAYLTLTGEPAKCQNREIRYENCTYKKLVKELEGYFSKGDLHPNPDWTIANEYFKTIQKLVTVATTFAENVSLFPEVFGGALDGQEYSEEVREAKDYIKEYGLQILMQKYYQCDVMHKVVAAINSLSNELHGKGREDIVGVGDPIAIVKEWHVGETNRNADMAIHFETYPECIPRKEKDVENRYWVYGEEYEIRDQFDISFQKDSFKFAVSDRYWNKESWIDCEKVKEFVADWKAIFADLKSSFFKEKGASFVKLNPPRGDRKGEKKRSRISISCQLKDLLAEEEAKVLTEKGKVERAKTWYELDRSRFVELVKERFKVAVELRAEAIRRYKERHPQKVQEWREENERNIKRKESEKEKK
;
A
#
# COMPACT_ATOMS: atom_id res chain seq x y z
N MET A 1 -13.98 -20.97 -27.54
CA MET A 1 -15.31 -20.86 -26.89
C MET A 1 -15.43 -19.43 -26.41
N GLU A 2 -16.49 -18.72 -26.78
CA GLU A 2 -16.78 -17.43 -26.12
C GLU A 2 -17.19 -17.73 -24.67
N THR A 3 -16.40 -17.27 -23.70
CA THR A 3 -16.78 -17.23 -22.30
C THR A 3 -18.03 -16.36 -22.19
N LYS A 4 -19.15 -16.95 -21.77
CA LYS A 4 -20.40 -16.21 -21.60
C LYS A 4 -20.23 -15.23 -20.44
N ARG A 5 -20.13 -13.94 -20.76
CA ARG A 5 -20.06 -12.86 -19.77
C ARG A 5 -21.30 -12.88 -18.88
N ASN A 6 -21.10 -12.69 -17.58
CA ASN A 6 -22.22 -12.55 -16.65
C ASN A 6 -22.77 -11.10 -16.69
N PHE A 7 -23.89 -10.87 -15.98
CA PHE A 7 -24.55 -9.57 -15.95
C PHE A 7 -23.65 -8.46 -15.40
N PHE A 8 -22.89 -8.73 -14.33
CA PHE A 8 -22.01 -7.76 -13.70
C PHE A 8 -20.75 -7.48 -14.52
N ASP A 9 -20.24 -8.48 -15.25
CA ASP A 9 -19.14 -8.31 -16.20
C ASP A 9 -19.47 -7.26 -17.28
N LEU A 10 -20.74 -7.20 -17.70
CA LEU A 10 -21.22 -6.21 -18.68
C LEU A 10 -21.46 -4.84 -18.05
N LEU A 11 -21.98 -4.79 -16.82
CA LEU A 11 -22.21 -3.53 -16.10
C LEU A 11 -20.91 -2.83 -15.69
N ALA A 12 -19.88 -3.60 -15.33
CA ALA A 12 -18.59 -3.12 -14.88
C ALA A 12 -17.79 -2.39 -15.98
N LEU A 13 -18.25 -2.39 -17.24
CA LEU A 13 -17.63 -1.64 -18.34
C LEU A 13 -17.79 -0.11 -18.22
N ALA A 14 -18.78 0.38 -17.46
CA ALA A 14 -19.07 1.81 -17.34
C ALA A 14 -18.36 2.46 -16.14
N ASP A 15 -18.43 1.84 -14.96
CA ASP A 15 -17.73 2.26 -13.74
C ASP A 15 -17.71 1.10 -12.73
N VAL A 16 -16.60 0.36 -12.71
CA VAL A 16 -16.44 -0.87 -11.90
C VAL A 16 -16.70 -0.58 -10.43
N GLU A 17 -16.00 0.40 -9.85
CA GLU A 17 -16.02 0.65 -8.40
C GLU A 17 -17.42 1.05 -7.93
N ARG A 18 -18.11 1.94 -8.67
CA ARG A 18 -19.47 2.36 -8.33
C ARG A 18 -20.49 1.23 -8.41
N VAL A 19 -20.40 0.35 -9.42
CA VAL A 19 -21.29 -0.82 -9.52
C VAL A 19 -21.07 -1.76 -8.34
N HIS A 20 -19.82 -2.06 -7.99
CA HIS A 20 -19.53 -2.89 -6.83
C HIS A 20 -20.01 -2.24 -5.52
N SER A 21 -19.80 -0.94 -5.33
CA SER A 21 -20.28 -0.21 -4.15
C SER A 21 -21.80 -0.21 -4.05
N ALA A 22 -22.51 -0.01 -5.16
CA ALA A 22 -23.97 -0.05 -5.15
C ALA A 22 -24.51 -1.43 -4.75
N VAL A 23 -23.94 -2.50 -5.30
CA VAL A 23 -24.40 -3.86 -5.01
C VAL A 23 -24.06 -4.29 -3.59
N ILE A 24 -22.86 -4.00 -3.11
CA ILE A 24 -22.46 -4.28 -1.71
C ILE A 24 -23.35 -3.49 -0.74
N GLY A 25 -23.55 -2.20 -1.03
CA GLY A 25 -24.39 -1.31 -0.24
C GLY A 25 -25.82 -1.84 -0.10
N TRP A 26 -26.44 -2.18 -1.23
CA TRP A 26 -27.77 -2.76 -1.29
C TRP A 26 -27.84 -4.12 -0.58
N LEU A 27 -26.92 -5.05 -0.88
CA LEU A 27 -26.87 -6.40 -0.30
C LEU A 27 -26.89 -6.41 1.24
N LEU A 28 -26.21 -5.44 1.86
CA LEU A 28 -26.11 -5.32 3.31
C LEU A 28 -27.14 -4.37 3.92
N SER A 29 -28.12 -3.90 3.15
CA SER A 29 -29.19 -3.00 3.61
C SER A 29 -30.52 -3.73 3.84
N ASP A 30 -31.47 -3.05 4.47
CA ASP A 30 -32.83 -3.55 4.65
C ASP A 30 -33.61 -3.70 3.33
N GLU A 31 -33.18 -3.04 2.27
CA GLU A 31 -33.82 -3.10 0.95
C GLU A 31 -33.54 -4.40 0.19
N CYS A 32 -32.58 -5.22 0.64
CA CYS A 32 -32.23 -6.47 0.00
C CYS A 32 -32.71 -7.67 0.83
N GLU A 33 -33.64 -8.44 0.30
CA GLU A 33 -34.19 -9.63 0.95
C GLU A 33 -33.32 -10.89 0.73
N ALA A 34 -32.14 -10.77 0.10
CA ALA A 34 -31.25 -11.90 -0.17
C ALA A 34 -30.67 -12.54 1.10
N LEU A 35 -30.53 -11.75 2.16
CA LEU A 35 -29.98 -12.12 3.46
C LEU A 35 -30.97 -11.72 4.55
N THR A 36 -31.13 -12.57 5.56
CA THR A 36 -31.88 -12.22 6.77
C THR A 36 -31.16 -11.11 7.55
N LYS A 37 -31.90 -10.45 8.44
CA LYS A 37 -31.35 -9.38 9.28
C LYS A 37 -30.15 -9.83 10.12
N GLU A 38 -30.21 -11.04 10.65
CA GLU A 38 -29.13 -11.67 11.42
C GLU A 38 -27.90 -11.90 10.54
N GLU A 39 -28.09 -12.40 9.32
CA GLU A 39 -27.01 -12.67 8.37
C GLU A 39 -26.35 -11.38 7.87
N ARG A 40 -27.13 -10.35 7.51
CA ARG A 40 -26.60 -9.04 7.12
C ARG A 40 -25.80 -8.40 8.24
N SER A 41 -26.31 -8.47 9.48
CA SER A 41 -25.61 -7.92 10.65
C SER A 41 -24.30 -8.64 10.90
N ALA A 42 -24.27 -9.98 10.76
CA ALA A 42 -23.06 -10.77 10.91
C ALA A 42 -22.00 -10.43 9.86
N VAL A 43 -22.40 -10.29 8.58
CA VAL A 43 -21.48 -9.89 7.51
C VAL A 43 -20.95 -8.49 7.75
N LEU A 44 -21.79 -7.52 8.14
CA LEU A 44 -21.37 -6.15 8.42
C LEU A 44 -20.38 -6.07 9.59
N ASN A 45 -20.68 -6.72 10.72
CA ASN A 45 -19.78 -6.77 11.88
C ASN A 45 -18.43 -7.40 11.52
N SER A 46 -18.47 -8.56 10.85
CA SER A 46 -17.28 -9.28 10.43
C SER A 46 -16.43 -8.45 9.48
N LEU A 47 -17.04 -7.81 8.48
CA LEU A 47 -16.36 -6.96 7.51
C LEU A 47 -15.57 -5.87 8.23
N PHE A 48 -16.19 -5.14 9.15
CA PHE A 48 -15.56 -4.06 9.93
C PHE A 48 -14.72 -4.54 11.12
N GLY A 49 -14.44 -5.84 11.23
CA GLY A 49 -13.53 -6.40 12.24
C GLY A 49 -14.08 -6.35 13.66
N ARG A 50 -15.41 -6.30 13.80
CA ARG A 50 -16.10 -6.36 15.09
C ARG A 50 -16.41 -7.80 15.43
N ASN A 51 -16.16 -8.14 16.70
CA ASN A 51 -16.38 -9.47 17.25
C ASN A 51 -17.63 -9.51 18.15
N ASP A 52 -18.63 -8.67 17.88
CA ASP A 52 -19.90 -8.67 18.62
C ASP A 52 -21.06 -9.20 17.78
N ASP A 53 -21.99 -9.89 18.45
CA ASP A 53 -23.18 -10.51 17.83
C ASP A 53 -24.34 -9.50 17.78
N VAL A 54 -24.05 -8.23 17.54
CA VAL A 54 -25.07 -7.18 17.50
C VAL A 54 -25.91 -7.36 16.25
N VAL A 55 -27.22 -7.49 16.44
CA VAL A 55 -28.20 -7.55 15.36
C VAL A 55 -28.86 -6.18 15.21
N TYR A 56 -28.74 -5.58 14.02
CA TYR A 56 -29.25 -4.25 13.73
C TYR A 56 -30.74 -4.28 13.41
N GLU A 57 -31.53 -3.45 14.09
CA GLU A 57 -32.96 -3.31 13.84
C GLU A 57 -33.27 -2.73 12.48
N THR A 58 -32.46 -1.76 12.07
CA THR A 58 -32.53 -1.12 10.76
C THR A 58 -31.13 -0.95 10.19
N ILE A 59 -30.99 -1.11 8.88
CA ILE A 59 -29.79 -0.84 8.11
C ILE A 59 -30.18 -0.06 6.85
N GLU A 60 -30.12 1.28 6.94
CA GLU A 60 -30.28 2.18 5.80
C GLU A 60 -28.95 2.31 5.08
N VAL A 61 -28.95 2.32 3.74
CA VAL A 61 -27.73 2.57 2.94
C VAL A 61 -27.83 3.89 2.20
N ARG A 62 -26.71 4.60 2.14
CA ARG A 62 -26.52 5.79 1.31
C ARG A 62 -25.25 5.61 0.48
N LEU A 63 -25.40 5.71 -0.83
CA LEU A 63 -24.30 5.62 -1.78
C LEU A 63 -23.86 7.04 -2.15
N GLU A 64 -22.55 7.24 -2.28
CA GLU A 64 -21.93 8.51 -2.72
C GLU A 64 -22.31 9.73 -1.84
N TRP A 65 -22.78 9.52 -0.60
CA TRP A 65 -23.16 10.61 0.29
C TRP A 65 -21.92 11.38 0.72
N LYS A 66 -21.83 12.66 0.35
CA LYS A 66 -20.60 13.47 0.49
C LYS A 66 -19.36 12.75 -0.05
N HIS A 67 -19.52 12.07 -1.19
CA HIS A 67 -18.47 11.28 -1.85
C HIS A 67 -18.04 10.00 -1.14
N ILE A 68 -18.68 9.61 -0.03
CA ILE A 68 -18.44 8.29 0.59
C ILE A 68 -19.05 7.21 -0.29
N ASP A 69 -18.23 6.27 -0.78
CA ASP A 69 -18.68 5.17 -1.64
C ASP A 69 -19.90 4.44 -1.07
N ILE A 70 -19.81 3.99 0.19
CA ILE A 70 -20.94 3.36 0.91
C ILE A 70 -20.99 3.82 2.36
N LEU A 71 -22.15 4.32 2.77
CA LEU A 71 -22.48 4.67 4.14
C LEU A 71 -23.70 3.88 4.59
N TRP A 72 -23.55 3.01 5.59
CA TRP A 72 -24.70 2.40 6.27
C TRP A 72 -25.02 3.15 7.56
N LEU A 73 -26.30 3.38 7.82
CA LEU A 73 -26.83 3.94 9.04
C LEU A 73 -27.65 2.87 9.75
N THR A 74 -27.18 2.49 10.92
CA THR A 74 -27.75 1.38 11.67
C THR A 74 -28.33 1.83 12.99
N LYS A 75 -29.32 1.07 13.47
CA LYS A 75 -29.87 1.23 14.81
C LYS A 75 -29.95 -0.12 15.50
N SER A 76 -29.50 -0.21 16.74
CA SER A 76 -29.69 -1.38 17.58
C SER A 76 -30.20 -1.00 18.97
N LYS A 77 -30.84 -1.95 19.67
CA LYS A 77 -31.33 -1.73 21.04
C LYS A 77 -30.18 -1.51 22.03
N SER A 78 -29.05 -2.16 21.81
CA SER A 78 -27.92 -2.19 22.74
C SER A 78 -26.94 -1.04 22.52
N GLN A 79 -26.78 -0.56 21.28
CA GLN A 79 -25.72 0.41 20.93
C GLN A 79 -26.27 1.72 20.35
N GLY A 80 -27.59 1.83 20.15
CA GLY A 80 -28.19 3.03 19.61
C GLY A 80 -27.90 3.19 18.12
N LYS A 81 -27.56 4.42 17.69
CA LYS A 81 -27.28 4.73 16.28
C LYS A 81 -25.79 4.60 15.99
N GLU A 82 -25.45 3.94 14.88
CA GLU A 82 -24.07 3.82 14.39
C GLU A 82 -24.01 4.09 12.88
N CYS A 83 -22.88 4.58 12.40
CA CYS A 83 -22.59 4.79 10.99
C CYS A 83 -21.37 4.00 10.54
N TRP A 84 -21.47 3.38 9.36
CA TRP A 84 -20.46 2.48 8.81
C TRP A 84 -20.01 3.00 7.47
N VAL A 85 -18.75 3.40 7.38
CA VAL A 85 -18.15 4.08 6.24
C VAL A 85 -17.23 3.10 5.54
N LEU A 86 -17.52 2.79 4.28
CA LEU A 86 -16.68 1.92 3.47
C LEU A 86 -16.21 2.67 2.23
N GLU A 87 -14.89 2.69 2.05
CA GLU A 87 -14.25 3.00 0.78
C GLU A 87 -13.99 1.70 0.02
N ASN A 88 -14.34 1.62 -1.25
CA ASN A 88 -14.24 0.42 -2.06
C ASN A 88 -13.34 0.61 -3.29
N LYS A 89 -12.20 -0.07 -3.31
CA LYS A 89 -11.24 -0.04 -4.42
C LYS A 89 -11.05 -1.42 -5.06
N VAL A 90 -11.49 -1.55 -6.31
CA VAL A 90 -11.34 -2.80 -7.09
C VAL A 90 -10.09 -2.74 -7.96
N LYS A 91 -9.91 -1.66 -8.73
CA LYS A 91 -8.82 -1.53 -9.71
C LYS A 91 -7.84 -0.43 -9.35
N SER A 92 -8.34 0.66 -8.77
CA SER A 92 -7.50 1.79 -8.39
C SER A 92 -6.85 1.55 -7.02
N SER A 93 -5.81 2.32 -6.74
CA SER A 93 -5.26 2.42 -5.38
C SER A 93 -5.77 3.71 -4.76
N GLN A 94 -5.69 3.84 -3.43
CA GLN A 94 -6.06 5.09 -2.77
C GLN A 94 -5.34 6.31 -3.38
N HIS A 95 -6.09 7.38 -3.64
CA HIS A 95 -5.57 8.64 -4.16
C HIS A 95 -5.98 9.83 -3.27
N GLY A 96 -5.03 10.71 -2.97
CA GLY A 96 -5.28 11.92 -2.17
C GLY A 96 -5.63 11.63 -0.70
N ASN A 97 -6.32 12.57 -0.07
CA ASN A 97 -6.74 12.53 1.33
C ASN A 97 -8.19 12.04 1.49
N GLN A 98 -8.69 11.26 0.52
CA GLN A 98 -10.10 10.84 0.44
C GLN A 98 -10.63 10.21 1.74
N LEU A 99 -9.82 9.41 2.44
CA LEU A 99 -10.23 8.81 3.71
C LEU A 99 -10.34 9.84 4.84
N ASP A 100 -9.49 10.86 4.86
CA ASP A 100 -9.61 11.96 5.81
C ASP A 100 -10.87 12.80 5.50
N ASP A 101 -11.17 13.04 4.22
CA ASP A 101 -12.39 13.73 3.79
C ASP A 101 -13.66 12.99 4.27
N TYR A 102 -13.64 11.66 4.34
CA TYR A 102 -14.75 10.86 4.86
C TYR A 102 -14.93 11.02 6.36
N VAL A 103 -13.82 11.07 7.10
CA VAL A 103 -13.82 11.33 8.54
C VAL A 103 -14.43 12.70 8.82
N ASP A 104 -13.98 13.73 8.09
CA ASP A 104 -14.50 15.09 8.21
C ASP A 104 -15.98 15.18 7.83
N ALA A 105 -16.39 14.51 6.75
CA ALA A 105 -17.77 14.45 6.29
C ALA A 105 -18.74 13.92 7.37
N ILE A 106 -18.31 12.94 8.16
CA ILE A 106 -19.06 12.32 9.26
C ILE A 106 -19.02 13.20 10.52
N ASN A 107 -17.82 13.64 10.94
CA ASN A 107 -17.64 14.43 12.16
C ASN A 107 -18.35 15.80 12.10
N GLU A 108 -18.37 16.41 10.91
CA GLU A 108 -19.02 17.71 10.66
C GLU A 108 -20.47 17.55 10.19
N SER A 109 -21.04 16.35 10.25
CA SER A 109 -22.41 16.11 9.79
C SER A 109 -23.45 16.69 10.75
N GLU A 110 -24.33 17.52 10.21
CA GLU A 110 -25.53 18.01 10.90
C GLU A 110 -26.75 17.11 10.69
N ASP A 111 -26.61 16.01 9.94
CA ASP A 111 -27.69 15.05 9.75
C ASP A 111 -28.03 14.34 11.09
N PRO A 112 -29.27 14.40 11.60
CA PRO A 112 -29.66 13.77 12.86
C PRO A 112 -29.49 12.24 12.92
N ALA A 113 -29.34 11.57 11.78
CA ALA A 113 -29.04 10.15 11.70
C ALA A 113 -27.55 9.84 11.92
N ILE A 114 -26.66 10.81 11.64
CA ILE A 114 -25.20 10.68 11.73
C ILE A 114 -24.65 11.41 12.96
N LYS A 115 -25.21 12.57 13.29
CA LYS A 115 -24.74 13.44 14.38
C LYS A 115 -24.78 12.69 15.71
N GLY A 116 -23.60 12.50 16.30
CA GLY A 116 -23.41 11.76 17.56
C GLY A 116 -23.52 10.24 17.43
N ALA A 117 -23.67 9.70 16.22
CA ALA A 117 -23.58 8.27 15.98
C ALA A 117 -22.12 7.80 16.10
N ARG A 118 -21.93 6.55 16.55
CA ARG A 118 -20.60 5.94 16.56
C ARG A 118 -20.20 5.57 15.13
N ALA A 119 -19.04 6.04 14.69
CA ALA A 119 -18.53 5.77 13.34
C ALA A 119 -17.56 4.59 13.30
N HIS A 120 -17.71 3.74 12.28
CA HIS A 120 -16.82 2.62 11.96
C HIS A 120 -16.34 2.80 10.52
N TYR A 121 -15.05 2.54 10.29
CA TYR A 121 -14.40 2.82 9.01
C TYR A 121 -13.74 1.55 8.47
N ALA A 122 -13.95 1.26 7.19
CA ALA A 122 -13.33 0.14 6.51
C ALA A 122 -12.85 0.56 5.11
N TYR A 123 -11.82 -0.14 4.65
CA TYR A 123 -11.24 0.04 3.32
C TYR A 123 -11.22 -1.32 2.61
N LEU A 124 -12.14 -1.53 1.67
CA LEU A 124 -12.27 -2.78 0.92
C LEU A 124 -11.44 -2.72 -0.34
N THR A 125 -10.45 -3.62 -0.45
CA THR A 125 -9.61 -3.72 -1.65
C THR A 125 -9.48 -5.14 -2.16
N LEU A 126 -9.16 -5.33 -3.45
CA LEU A 126 -8.78 -6.66 -3.92
C LEU A 126 -7.39 -7.06 -3.38
N THR A 127 -6.46 -6.11 -3.33
CA THR A 127 -5.02 -6.35 -3.08
C THR A 127 -4.66 -6.42 -1.59
N GLY A 128 -5.56 -5.99 -0.70
CA GLY A 128 -5.27 -5.84 0.73
C GLY A 128 -4.36 -4.66 1.05
N GLU A 129 -4.20 -3.70 0.14
CA GLU A 129 -3.39 -2.51 0.44
C GLU A 129 -3.94 -1.75 1.65
N PRO A 130 -3.06 -1.19 2.51
CA PRO A 130 -3.50 -0.52 3.73
C PRO A 130 -4.15 0.83 3.43
N ALA A 131 -5.20 1.14 4.18
CA ALA A 131 -5.79 2.46 4.24
C ALA A 131 -4.75 3.51 4.69
N LYS A 132 -4.69 4.62 3.96
CA LYS A 132 -3.84 5.78 4.26
C LYS A 132 -4.69 6.92 4.80
N CYS A 133 -5.13 6.81 6.03
CA CYS A 133 -5.77 7.91 6.76
C CYS A 133 -4.68 8.62 7.58
N GLN A 134 -4.60 9.95 7.48
CA GLN A 134 -3.64 10.74 8.24
C GLN A 134 -4.08 10.89 9.70
N ASN A 135 -5.39 10.82 9.97
CA ASN A 135 -5.94 10.86 11.32
C ASN A 135 -5.66 9.55 12.09
N ARG A 136 -4.67 9.59 12.99
CA ARG A 136 -4.25 8.43 13.80
C ARG A 136 -5.25 7.97 14.85
N GLU A 137 -6.23 8.81 15.20
CA GLU A 137 -7.28 8.43 16.15
C GLU A 137 -8.35 7.55 15.46
N ILE A 138 -8.43 7.62 14.13
CA ILE A 138 -9.32 6.81 13.33
C ILE A 138 -8.60 5.55 12.87
N ARG A 139 -9.19 4.41 13.19
CA ARG A 139 -8.73 3.12 12.71
C ARG A 139 -9.64 2.65 11.58
N TYR A 140 -9.11 2.61 10.37
CA TYR A 140 -9.72 1.89 9.26
C TYR A 140 -9.43 0.39 9.38
N GLU A 141 -10.46 -0.43 9.23
CA GLU A 141 -10.31 -1.87 9.05
C GLU A 141 -9.95 -2.17 7.59
N ASN A 142 -8.79 -2.80 7.37
CA ASN A 142 -8.35 -3.20 6.03
C ASN A 142 -9.07 -4.49 5.63
N CYS A 143 -10.04 -4.36 4.74
CA CYS A 143 -10.89 -5.45 4.27
C CYS A 143 -10.45 -5.92 2.88
N THR A 144 -10.68 -7.19 2.57
CA THR A 144 -10.42 -7.72 1.23
C THR A 144 -11.65 -8.33 0.61
N TYR A 145 -11.73 -8.31 -0.72
CA TYR A 145 -12.74 -9.07 -1.45
C TYR A 145 -12.69 -10.57 -1.11
N LYS A 146 -11.50 -11.10 -0.80
CA LYS A 146 -11.34 -12.47 -0.29
C LYS A 146 -12.07 -12.68 1.05
N LYS A 147 -11.98 -11.72 1.98
CA LYS A 147 -12.74 -11.74 3.24
C LYS A 147 -14.23 -11.67 2.95
N LEU A 148 -14.68 -10.72 2.12
CA LEU A 148 -16.09 -10.59 1.76
C LEU A 148 -16.66 -11.87 1.14
N VAL A 149 -15.96 -12.49 0.19
CA VAL A 149 -16.35 -13.79 -0.40
C VAL A 149 -16.49 -14.85 0.67
N LYS A 150 -15.52 -14.96 1.59
CA LYS A 150 -15.57 -15.94 2.68
C LYS A 150 -16.79 -15.73 3.60
N GLU A 151 -17.10 -14.48 3.95
CA GLU A 151 -18.26 -14.17 4.79
C GLU A 151 -19.59 -14.49 4.06
N LEU A 152 -19.65 -14.26 2.75
CA LEU A 152 -20.84 -14.54 1.94
C LEU A 152 -21.01 -16.02 1.57
N GLU A 153 -19.91 -16.78 1.55
CA GLU A 153 -19.89 -18.19 1.15
C GLU A 153 -20.87 -19.02 1.99
N GLY A 154 -21.00 -18.75 3.30
CA GLY A 154 -21.94 -19.46 4.18
C GLY A 154 -23.42 -19.36 3.75
N TYR A 155 -23.78 -18.31 3.01
CA TYR A 155 -25.16 -17.96 2.67
C TYR A 155 -25.52 -18.26 1.21
N PHE A 156 -24.54 -18.23 0.30
CA PHE A 156 -24.76 -18.46 -1.13
C PHE A 156 -24.28 -19.83 -1.63
N SER A 157 -23.48 -20.58 -0.85
CA SER A 157 -22.96 -21.90 -1.27
C SER A 157 -23.96 -23.04 -1.13
N LYS A 158 -24.97 -22.87 -0.27
CA LYS A 158 -26.02 -23.86 -0.08
C LYS A 158 -27.11 -23.55 -1.10
N GLY A 159 -27.12 -24.28 -2.21
CA GLY A 159 -28.30 -24.33 -3.05
C GLY A 159 -29.49 -24.71 -2.19
N ASP A 160 -30.52 -23.86 -2.19
CA ASP A 160 -31.77 -23.91 -1.42
C ASP A 160 -31.73 -23.16 -0.07
N LEU A 161 -32.61 -22.16 0.15
CA LEU A 161 -33.98 -22.49 0.53
C LEU A 161 -35.12 -21.56 0.05
N HIS A 162 -34.91 -20.34 -0.46
CA HIS A 162 -35.97 -19.54 -1.11
C HIS A 162 -35.38 -18.46 -2.02
N PRO A 163 -35.16 -18.73 -3.33
CA PRO A 163 -34.64 -17.70 -4.23
C PRO A 163 -35.73 -16.65 -4.48
N ASN A 164 -35.68 -15.55 -3.74
CA ASN A 164 -36.34 -14.32 -4.14
C ASN A 164 -35.51 -13.63 -5.25
N PRO A 165 -36.07 -12.63 -5.95
CA PRO A 165 -35.35 -11.91 -7.00
C PRO A 165 -34.01 -11.34 -6.51
N ASP A 166 -33.99 -10.82 -5.28
CA ASP A 166 -32.80 -10.21 -4.68
C ASP A 166 -31.68 -11.23 -4.49
N TRP A 167 -32.02 -12.43 -3.97
CA TRP A 167 -31.08 -13.53 -3.81
C TRP A 167 -30.45 -13.93 -5.13
N THR A 168 -31.23 -13.94 -6.22
CA THR A 168 -30.71 -14.29 -7.55
C THR A 168 -29.65 -13.28 -8.00
N ILE A 169 -29.93 -11.99 -7.85
CA ILE A 169 -29.00 -10.91 -8.22
C ILE A 169 -27.76 -10.93 -7.31
N ALA A 170 -27.97 -11.07 -6.00
CA ALA A 170 -26.90 -11.15 -5.01
C ALA A 170 -25.99 -12.36 -5.22
N ASN A 171 -26.55 -13.52 -5.55
CA ASN A 171 -25.78 -14.73 -5.82
C ASN A 171 -24.95 -14.60 -7.10
N GLU A 172 -25.49 -13.99 -8.16
CA GLU A 172 -24.71 -13.71 -9.37
C GLU A 172 -23.56 -12.72 -9.08
N TYR A 173 -23.79 -11.73 -8.22
CA TYR A 173 -22.73 -10.84 -7.76
C TYR A 173 -21.66 -11.60 -6.95
N PHE A 174 -22.09 -12.43 -5.99
CA PHE A 174 -21.21 -13.30 -5.21
C PHE A 174 -20.32 -14.16 -6.11
N LYS A 175 -20.89 -14.84 -7.12
CA LYS A 175 -20.12 -15.63 -8.09
C LYS A 175 -19.12 -14.79 -8.88
N THR A 176 -19.49 -13.55 -9.22
CA THR A 176 -18.61 -12.60 -9.94
C THR A 176 -17.38 -12.26 -9.10
N ILE A 177 -17.58 -11.84 -7.85
CA ILE A 177 -16.45 -11.52 -6.96
C ILE A 177 -15.66 -12.76 -6.53
N GLN A 178 -16.33 -13.93 -6.42
CA GLN A 178 -15.66 -15.21 -6.17
C GLN A 178 -14.74 -15.56 -7.34
N LYS A 179 -15.20 -15.44 -8.60
CA LYS A 179 -14.36 -15.66 -9.78
C LYS A 179 -13.15 -14.73 -9.80
N LEU A 180 -13.34 -13.44 -9.50
CA LEU A 180 -12.24 -12.47 -9.40
C LEU A 180 -11.19 -12.88 -8.34
N VAL A 181 -11.64 -13.29 -7.15
CA VAL A 181 -10.76 -13.76 -6.06
C VAL A 181 -10.04 -15.05 -6.44
N THR A 182 -10.72 -16.00 -7.09
CA THR A 182 -10.12 -17.24 -7.59
C THR A 182 -9.03 -16.92 -8.61
N VAL A 183 -9.32 -16.11 -9.63
CA VAL A 183 -8.34 -15.70 -10.65
C VAL A 183 -7.11 -15.03 -10.02
N ALA A 184 -7.31 -14.11 -9.07
CA ALA A 184 -6.21 -13.47 -8.35
C ALA A 184 -5.38 -14.47 -7.53
N THR A 185 -6.02 -15.48 -6.93
CA THR A 185 -5.36 -16.54 -6.16
C THR A 185 -4.57 -17.48 -7.07
N THR A 186 -5.17 -18.00 -8.14
CA THR A 186 -4.51 -18.84 -9.15
C THR A 186 -3.30 -18.12 -9.75
N PHE A 187 -3.43 -16.82 -10.05
CA PHE A 187 -2.31 -16.00 -10.50
C PHE A 187 -1.19 -15.92 -9.47
N ALA A 188 -1.51 -15.58 -8.21
CA ALA A 188 -0.50 -15.36 -7.18
C ALA A 188 0.22 -16.64 -6.72
N GLU A 189 -0.40 -17.80 -6.88
CA GLU A 189 0.20 -19.11 -6.58
C GLU A 189 1.29 -19.48 -7.58
N ASN A 190 1.14 -19.11 -8.86
CA ASN A 190 2.15 -19.41 -9.88
C ASN A 190 2.24 -18.33 -10.98
N VAL A 191 2.75 -17.16 -10.61
CA VAL A 191 2.91 -16.01 -11.51
C VAL A 191 3.75 -16.30 -12.76
N SER A 192 4.61 -17.32 -12.71
CA SER A 192 5.46 -17.73 -13.84
C SER A 192 4.65 -18.28 -15.03
N LEU A 193 3.43 -18.76 -14.79
CA LEU A 193 2.51 -19.25 -15.83
C LEU A 193 1.77 -18.11 -16.56
N PHE A 194 1.95 -16.86 -16.12
CA PHE A 194 1.25 -15.67 -16.62
C PHE A 194 2.21 -14.55 -17.11
N PRO A 195 3.26 -14.84 -17.89
CA PRO A 195 4.21 -13.83 -18.35
C PRO A 195 3.57 -12.74 -19.23
N GLU A 196 2.44 -13.00 -19.88
CA GLU A 196 1.69 -11.98 -20.64
C GLU A 196 1.16 -10.85 -19.75
N VAL A 197 0.93 -11.11 -18.46
CA VAL A 197 0.60 -10.08 -17.47
C VAL A 197 1.75 -9.07 -17.33
N PHE A 198 2.98 -9.50 -17.61
CA PHE A 198 4.20 -8.69 -17.53
C PHE A 198 4.74 -8.26 -18.91
N GLY A 199 3.97 -8.48 -19.99
CA GLY A 199 4.38 -8.15 -21.36
C GLY A 199 5.33 -9.17 -22.01
N GLY A 200 5.47 -10.37 -21.42
CA GLY A 200 6.12 -11.52 -22.05
C GLY A 200 5.21 -12.24 -23.04
N ALA A 201 5.79 -13.16 -23.82
CA ALA A 201 5.07 -14.09 -24.67
C ALA A 201 5.29 -15.52 -24.18
N LEU A 202 4.34 -16.41 -24.47
CA LEU A 202 4.48 -17.86 -24.24
C LEU A 202 4.21 -18.60 -25.53
N ASP A 203 5.09 -19.54 -25.84
CA ASP A 203 4.89 -20.50 -26.89
C ASP A 203 4.75 -21.91 -26.29
N GLY A 204 3.71 -22.65 -26.70
CA GLY A 204 3.70 -24.11 -26.69
C GLY A 204 3.45 -24.87 -25.38
N GLN A 205 3.17 -24.22 -24.25
CA GLN A 205 2.85 -24.93 -23.00
C GLN A 205 1.36 -25.33 -22.89
N GLU A 206 1.09 -26.58 -22.50
CA GLU A 206 -0.23 -27.02 -22.03
C GLU A 206 -0.45 -26.55 -20.59
N TYR A 207 -1.61 -25.95 -20.33
CA TYR A 207 -2.01 -25.46 -19.01
C TYR A 207 -3.19 -26.26 -18.48
N SER A 208 -3.33 -26.31 -17.15
CA SER A 208 -4.59 -26.74 -16.55
C SER A 208 -5.74 -25.84 -17.02
N GLU A 209 -6.96 -26.38 -17.00
CA GLU A 209 -8.15 -25.62 -17.36
C GLU A 209 -8.32 -24.35 -16.51
N GLU A 210 -8.05 -24.45 -15.21
CA GLU A 210 -8.09 -23.32 -14.27
C GLU A 210 -7.14 -22.19 -14.67
N VAL A 211 -5.88 -22.52 -15.02
CA VAL A 211 -4.89 -21.52 -15.45
C VAL A 211 -5.31 -20.90 -16.78
N ARG A 212 -5.80 -21.69 -17.74
CA ARG A 212 -6.30 -21.18 -19.02
C ARG A 212 -7.45 -20.18 -18.81
N GLU A 213 -8.44 -20.54 -17.99
CA GLU A 213 -9.56 -19.65 -17.68
C GLU A 213 -9.11 -18.37 -16.99
N ALA A 214 -8.17 -18.45 -16.05
CA ALA A 214 -7.62 -17.28 -15.39
C ALA A 214 -6.91 -16.34 -16.38
N LYS A 215 -6.13 -16.89 -17.31
CA LYS A 215 -5.45 -16.12 -18.37
C LYS A 215 -6.45 -15.42 -19.28
N ASP A 216 -7.46 -16.14 -19.74
CA ASP A 216 -8.52 -15.59 -20.59
C ASP A 216 -9.28 -14.47 -19.86
N TYR A 217 -9.64 -14.67 -18.59
CA TYR A 217 -10.31 -13.67 -17.76
C TYR A 217 -9.44 -12.41 -17.56
N ILE A 218 -8.17 -12.57 -17.18
CA ILE A 218 -7.26 -11.43 -16.98
C ILE A 218 -7.12 -10.60 -18.26
N LYS A 219 -6.99 -11.28 -19.40
CA LYS A 219 -6.87 -10.63 -20.71
C LYS A 219 -8.16 -9.92 -21.12
N GLU A 220 -9.29 -10.59 -21.00
CA GLU A 220 -10.61 -10.08 -21.39
C GLU A 220 -10.98 -8.81 -20.62
N TYR A 221 -10.69 -8.77 -19.31
CA TYR A 221 -11.08 -7.66 -18.43
C TYR A 221 -9.96 -6.63 -18.18
N GLY A 222 -8.80 -6.78 -18.85
CA GLY A 222 -7.67 -5.86 -18.74
C GLY A 222 -7.10 -5.77 -17.33
N LEU A 223 -7.00 -6.91 -16.63
CA LEU A 223 -6.65 -6.97 -15.20
C LEU A 223 -5.14 -7.08 -14.95
N GLN A 224 -4.30 -6.97 -15.98
CA GLN A 224 -2.87 -7.26 -15.87
C GLN A 224 -2.21 -6.45 -14.74
N ILE A 225 -2.38 -5.13 -14.71
CA ILE A 225 -1.79 -4.28 -13.67
C ILE A 225 -2.34 -4.63 -12.29
N LEU A 226 -3.64 -4.89 -12.18
CA LEU A 226 -4.28 -5.26 -10.93
C LEU A 226 -3.68 -6.57 -10.38
N MET A 227 -3.46 -7.56 -11.23
CA MET A 227 -2.82 -8.83 -10.85
C MET A 227 -1.38 -8.61 -10.39
N GLN A 228 -0.60 -7.80 -11.12
CA GLN A 228 0.75 -7.43 -10.68
C GLN A 228 0.73 -6.78 -9.28
N LYS A 229 -0.19 -5.83 -9.05
CA LYS A 229 -0.34 -5.16 -7.75
C LYS A 229 -0.75 -6.14 -6.65
N TYR A 230 -1.70 -7.03 -6.93
CA TYR A 230 -2.17 -8.06 -6.00
C TYR A 230 -1.00 -8.92 -5.51
N TYR A 231 -0.20 -9.46 -6.43
CA TYR A 231 0.96 -10.27 -6.06
C TYR A 231 2.01 -9.45 -5.28
N GLN A 232 2.32 -8.23 -5.72
CA GLN A 232 3.29 -7.39 -5.02
C GLN A 232 2.83 -6.98 -3.62
N CYS A 233 1.55 -6.67 -3.41
CA CYS A 233 0.99 -6.40 -2.09
C CYS A 233 1.13 -7.62 -1.16
N ASP A 234 0.82 -8.82 -1.66
CA ASP A 234 1.02 -10.06 -0.90
C ASP A 234 2.50 -10.28 -0.50
N VAL A 235 3.44 -10.08 -1.43
CA VAL A 235 4.89 -10.12 -1.13
C VAL A 235 5.24 -9.10 -0.05
N MET A 236 4.74 -7.87 -0.18
CA MET A 236 5.00 -6.78 0.77
C MET A 236 4.45 -7.07 2.15
N HIS A 237 3.25 -7.62 2.28
CA HIS A 237 2.70 -8.04 3.58
C HIS A 237 3.62 -9.03 4.29
N LYS A 238 4.15 -10.03 3.57
CA LYS A 238 5.09 -11.02 4.13
C LYS A 238 6.40 -10.38 4.55
N VAL A 239 6.92 -9.45 3.76
CA VAL A 239 8.16 -8.72 4.06
C VAL A 239 7.98 -7.86 5.30
N VAL A 240 6.93 -7.03 5.35
CA VAL A 240 6.64 -6.11 6.45
C VAL A 240 6.34 -6.86 7.75
N ALA A 241 5.57 -7.95 7.69
CA ALA A 241 5.32 -8.78 8.87
C ALA A 241 6.62 -9.36 9.45
N ALA A 242 7.53 -9.83 8.59
CA ALA A 242 8.83 -10.32 9.04
C ALA A 242 9.71 -9.21 9.65
N ILE A 243 9.69 -8.02 9.07
CA ILE A 243 10.40 -6.84 9.60
C ILE A 243 9.86 -6.45 10.97
N ASN A 244 8.54 -6.40 11.13
CA ASN A 244 7.89 -6.05 12.40
C ASN A 244 8.16 -7.10 13.49
N SER A 245 8.25 -8.38 13.14
CA SER A 245 8.66 -9.43 14.09
C SER A 245 10.08 -9.20 14.59
N LEU A 246 11.02 -8.92 13.68
CA LEU A 246 12.42 -8.65 14.03
C LEU A 246 12.54 -7.42 14.93
N SER A 247 11.72 -6.39 14.66
CA SER A 247 11.64 -5.19 15.48
C SER A 247 11.25 -5.51 16.93
N ASN A 248 10.16 -6.26 17.11
CA ASN A 248 9.65 -6.61 18.44
C ASN A 248 10.63 -7.49 19.24
N GLU A 249 11.33 -8.42 18.59
CA GLU A 249 12.34 -9.27 19.23
C GLU A 249 13.52 -8.48 19.80
N LEU A 250 13.91 -7.42 19.10
CA LEU A 250 15.00 -6.54 19.52
C LEU A 250 14.54 -5.55 20.61
N HIS A 251 13.30 -5.05 20.56
CA HIS A 251 12.69 -4.22 21.63
C HIS A 251 12.46 -4.98 22.94
N GLY A 252 12.33 -6.30 22.91
CA GLY A 252 12.19 -7.15 24.10
C GLY A 252 13.49 -7.34 24.91
N LYS A 253 14.65 -6.93 24.36
CA LYS A 253 15.93 -6.87 25.08
C LYS A 253 16.11 -5.43 25.54
N GLY A 254 16.25 -5.22 26.85
CA GLY A 254 16.19 -3.91 27.52
C GLY A 254 16.89 -2.77 26.77
N ARG A 255 16.19 -1.64 26.67
CA ARG A 255 16.58 -0.39 25.97
C ARG A 255 17.90 0.25 26.45
N GLU A 256 18.43 -0.16 27.59
CA GLU A 256 19.52 0.57 28.27
C GLU A 256 20.92 0.20 27.78
N ASP A 257 21.12 -0.96 27.13
CA ASP A 257 22.46 -1.43 26.75
C ASP A 257 22.84 -1.15 25.28
N ILE A 258 21.96 -0.54 24.48
CA ILE A 258 22.21 -0.23 23.06
C ILE A 258 22.15 1.28 22.82
N VAL A 259 22.89 2.04 23.62
CA VAL A 259 23.14 3.47 23.38
C VAL A 259 24.55 3.63 22.84
N GLY A 260 24.72 3.35 21.54
CA GLY A 260 26.01 3.49 20.85
C GLY A 260 25.89 3.61 19.33
N VAL A 261 24.83 3.05 18.74
CA VAL A 261 24.43 3.26 17.35
C VAL A 261 22.92 3.47 17.39
N GLY A 262 22.45 4.63 16.93
CA GLY A 262 21.06 5.08 17.07
C GLY A 262 20.04 3.97 16.83
N ASP A 263 19.09 3.85 17.76
CA ASP A 263 18.04 2.85 17.84
C ASP A 263 17.51 2.46 16.44
N PRO A 264 17.83 1.25 15.93
CA PRO A 264 17.60 0.90 14.54
C PRO A 264 16.16 0.46 14.27
N ILE A 265 15.17 0.75 15.12
CA ILE A 265 13.93 -0.06 15.13
C ILE A 265 12.64 0.76 15.26
N ALA A 266 12.58 1.81 14.47
CA ALA A 266 11.34 2.27 13.89
C ALA A 266 11.71 2.61 12.43
N ILE A 267 11.79 1.57 11.59
CA ILE A 267 12.41 1.69 10.26
C ILE A 267 11.37 1.98 9.20
N VAL A 268 10.20 1.33 9.21
CA VAL A 268 9.20 1.45 8.13
C VAL A 268 8.14 2.46 8.53
N LYS A 269 8.10 3.59 7.83
CA LYS A 269 7.06 4.62 8.01
C LYS A 269 5.77 4.22 7.30
N GLU A 270 5.90 3.85 6.03
CA GLU A 270 4.81 3.44 5.17
C GLU A 270 5.37 2.58 4.04
N TRP A 271 4.50 1.82 3.40
CA TRP A 271 4.83 1.10 2.19
C TRP A 271 3.66 1.20 1.21
N HIS A 272 3.94 1.05 -0.07
CA HIS A 272 2.89 1.04 -1.08
C HIS A 272 3.30 0.22 -2.29
N VAL A 273 2.29 -0.19 -3.06
CA VAL A 273 2.44 -0.73 -4.41
C VAL A 273 1.75 0.23 -5.38
N GLY A 274 2.55 0.85 -6.24
CA GLY A 274 2.11 1.82 -7.22
C GLY A 274 1.98 1.24 -8.63
N GLU A 275 1.92 2.14 -9.59
CA GLU A 275 2.12 1.83 -11.00
C GLU A 275 3.05 2.86 -11.63
N THR A 276 4.09 2.38 -12.34
CA THR A 276 4.92 3.22 -13.19
C THR A 276 5.10 2.57 -14.56
N ASN A 277 4.69 3.29 -15.63
CA ASN A 277 4.77 2.82 -17.02
C ASN A 277 4.09 1.45 -17.23
N ARG A 278 2.86 1.28 -16.75
CA ARG A 278 2.11 0.01 -16.86
C ARG A 278 2.83 -1.18 -16.23
N ASN A 279 3.55 -0.95 -15.15
CA ASN A 279 4.15 -2.00 -14.33
C ASN A 279 3.92 -1.64 -12.87
N ALA A 280 3.53 -2.62 -12.06
CA ALA A 280 3.46 -2.42 -10.62
C ALA A 280 4.88 -2.26 -10.04
N ASP A 281 5.03 -1.30 -9.15
CA ASP A 281 6.24 -1.01 -8.41
C ASP A 281 5.95 -1.02 -6.91
N MET A 282 6.85 -1.60 -6.12
CA MET A 282 6.73 -1.60 -4.66
C MET A 282 7.75 -0.66 -4.05
N ALA A 283 7.38 0.02 -2.97
CA ALA A 283 8.30 0.85 -2.20
C ALA A 283 8.03 0.78 -0.71
N ILE A 284 9.11 0.79 0.08
CA ILE A 284 9.12 0.92 1.52
C ILE A 284 9.79 2.23 1.84
N HIS A 285 9.06 3.12 2.51
CA HIS A 285 9.59 4.38 2.99
C HIS A 285 10.06 4.23 4.41
N PHE A 286 11.24 4.77 4.66
CA PHE A 286 11.82 4.72 5.97
C PHE A 286 11.27 5.82 6.87
N GLU A 287 11.26 5.60 8.19
CA GLU A 287 11.10 6.70 9.12
C GLU A 287 12.19 7.72 8.87
N THR A 288 11.80 8.97 9.08
CA THR A 288 12.61 10.10 8.68
C THR A 288 13.70 10.31 9.69
N TYR A 289 14.81 10.85 9.20
CA TYR A 289 15.93 11.17 10.05
C TYR A 289 15.50 12.25 11.06
N PRO A 290 15.41 11.93 12.38
CA PRO A 290 14.67 12.74 13.36
C PRO A 290 15.38 14.04 13.75
N GLU A 291 16.63 14.25 13.33
CA GLU A 291 17.33 15.53 13.52
C GLU A 291 16.88 16.60 12.48
N CYS A 292 15.83 16.32 11.68
CA CYS A 292 15.22 17.26 10.73
C CYS A 292 14.08 18.07 11.39
N ILE A 293 14.28 19.38 11.42
CA ILE A 293 13.51 20.49 12.03
C ILE A 293 11.97 20.48 11.82
N PRO A 294 11.16 20.93 12.79
CA PRO A 294 9.82 21.50 12.57
C PRO A 294 9.83 22.88 11.88
N ARG A 295 9.27 23.06 10.69
CA ARG A 295 8.80 24.39 10.26
C ARG A 295 7.29 24.50 10.38
N LYS A 296 6.84 25.67 10.84
CA LYS A 296 5.49 26.18 10.58
C LYS A 296 5.53 26.89 9.23
N GLU A 297 5.02 26.26 8.19
CA GLU A 297 4.31 27.00 7.13
C GLU A 297 2.86 26.54 7.19
N LYS A 298 1.94 27.50 7.28
CA LYS A 298 0.54 27.29 7.63
C LYS A 298 -0.28 26.58 6.54
N ASP A 299 0.31 26.24 5.40
CA ASP A 299 -0.42 25.80 4.20
C ASP A 299 0.09 24.50 3.54
N VAL A 300 0.78 23.62 4.28
CA VAL A 300 1.32 22.39 3.67
C VAL A 300 0.58 21.13 4.14
N GLU A 301 0.00 20.40 3.19
CA GLU A 301 -0.70 19.08 3.29
C GLU A 301 0.14 17.92 3.88
N ASN A 302 1.26 18.19 4.56
CA ASN A 302 2.18 17.16 5.10
C ASN A 302 2.53 17.44 6.57
N ARG A 303 1.54 17.30 7.45
CA ARG A 303 1.75 17.35 8.91
C ARG A 303 2.23 15.98 9.39
N TYR A 304 3.40 15.91 10.04
CA TYR A 304 3.89 14.67 10.64
C TYR A 304 3.99 14.79 12.16
N TRP A 305 3.44 13.79 12.84
CA TRP A 305 3.46 13.66 14.28
C TRP A 305 4.46 12.58 14.69
N VAL A 306 5.53 12.96 15.41
CA VAL A 306 6.41 12.01 16.09
C VAL A 306 6.29 12.33 17.58
N TYR A 307 5.98 11.35 18.44
CA TYR A 307 5.82 11.55 19.89
C TYR A 307 4.84 12.67 20.33
N GLY A 308 3.78 12.94 19.55
CA GLY A 308 2.81 13.99 19.88
C GLY A 308 3.29 15.41 19.53
N GLU A 309 4.34 15.55 18.72
CA GLU A 309 4.83 16.84 18.22
C GLU A 309 4.89 16.91 16.68
N GLU A 310 4.57 18.09 16.14
CA GLU A 310 4.64 18.43 14.71
C GLU A 310 6.10 18.65 14.23
N TYR A 311 6.53 17.95 13.17
CA TYR A 311 7.86 18.07 12.52
C TYR A 311 7.74 18.29 10.99
N GLU A 312 8.69 19.03 10.39
CA GLU A 312 8.82 19.15 8.93
C GLU A 312 9.99 18.28 8.46
N ILE A 313 9.71 17.37 7.54
CA ILE A 313 10.69 16.38 7.10
C ILE A 313 11.51 16.98 5.96
N ARG A 314 12.84 17.01 6.10
CA ARG A 314 13.76 17.34 4.99
C ARG A 314 14.02 16.10 4.12
N ASP A 315 14.75 15.13 4.68
CA ASP A 315 15.25 13.99 3.89
C ASP A 315 14.48 12.71 4.18
N GLN A 316 13.93 12.11 3.12
CA GLN A 316 13.20 10.85 3.15
C GLN A 316 14.01 9.78 2.43
N PHE A 317 14.26 8.67 3.12
CA PHE A 317 14.86 7.50 2.54
C PHE A 317 13.78 6.50 2.12
N ASP A 318 14.03 5.77 1.05
CA ASP A 318 13.19 4.65 0.64
C ASP A 318 14.00 3.57 -0.07
N ILE A 319 13.44 2.36 -0.06
CA ILE A 319 13.81 1.29 -0.97
C ILE A 319 12.63 0.94 -1.87
N SER A 320 12.84 0.95 -3.18
CA SER A 320 11.84 0.56 -4.17
C SER A 320 12.30 -0.58 -5.06
N PHE A 321 11.39 -1.44 -5.49
CA PHE A 321 11.64 -2.44 -6.54
C PHE A 321 10.80 -2.11 -7.78
N GLN A 322 11.47 -1.94 -8.91
CA GLN A 322 10.85 -1.59 -10.18
C GLN A 322 11.63 -2.22 -11.34
N LYS A 323 10.94 -3.01 -12.17
CA LYS A 323 11.48 -3.64 -13.40
C LYS A 323 12.83 -4.32 -13.15
N ASP A 324 12.82 -5.36 -12.32
CA ASP A 324 14.00 -6.15 -11.96
C ASP A 324 15.12 -5.35 -11.28
N SER A 325 14.81 -4.19 -10.68
CA SER A 325 15.82 -3.36 -10.03
C SER A 325 15.37 -2.87 -8.67
N PHE A 326 16.20 -3.14 -7.65
CA PHE A 326 16.09 -2.49 -6.36
C PHE A 326 16.81 -1.15 -6.39
N LYS A 327 16.21 -0.14 -5.78
CA LYS A 327 16.74 1.23 -5.69
C LYS A 327 16.65 1.68 -4.25
N PHE A 328 17.79 2.04 -3.66
CA PHE A 328 17.84 2.76 -2.39
C PHE A 328 18.05 4.24 -2.69
N ALA A 329 17.23 5.10 -2.10
CA ALA A 329 17.21 6.51 -2.43
C ALA A 329 17.07 7.42 -1.21
N VAL A 330 17.49 8.66 -1.39
CA VAL A 330 17.19 9.80 -0.53
C VAL A 330 16.50 10.88 -1.36
N SER A 331 15.51 11.57 -0.79
CA SER A 331 14.83 12.70 -1.43
C SER A 331 14.47 13.83 -0.45
N ASP A 332 14.57 15.08 -0.92
CA ASP A 332 14.22 16.31 -0.19
C ASP A 332 12.73 16.63 -0.36
N ARG A 333 11.85 15.89 0.35
CA ARG A 333 10.37 15.92 0.28
C ARG A 333 9.73 15.10 -0.87
N TYR A 334 8.90 14.14 -0.49
CA TYR A 334 7.91 13.52 -1.38
C TYR A 334 6.61 14.37 -1.28
N TRP A 335 6.11 14.88 -2.41
CA TRP A 335 4.75 15.43 -2.60
C TRP A 335 4.34 16.82 -2.04
N ASN A 336 5.23 17.81 -1.88
CA ASN A 336 4.73 19.21 -1.87
C ASN A 336 4.79 19.80 -3.30
N LYS A 337 3.69 20.37 -3.82
CA LYS A 337 3.66 21.13 -5.08
C LYS A 337 4.57 22.39 -5.04
N GLU A 338 5.00 22.83 -3.86
CA GLU A 338 5.84 24.01 -3.65
C GLU A 338 7.36 23.72 -3.65
N SER A 339 7.79 22.47 -3.46
CA SER A 339 9.22 22.09 -3.60
C SER A 339 9.73 22.13 -5.05
N TRP A 340 8.88 22.60 -5.98
CA TRP A 340 9.11 22.71 -7.41
C TRP A 340 9.73 24.05 -7.80
N ILE A 341 10.02 24.92 -6.84
CA ILE A 341 10.17 26.36 -7.09
C ILE A 341 11.62 26.85 -6.92
N ASP A 342 12.48 26.17 -6.17
CA ASP A 342 13.86 26.64 -5.90
C ASP A 342 14.94 25.69 -6.45
N CYS A 343 15.48 26.05 -7.61
CA CYS A 343 16.54 25.28 -8.27
C CYS A 343 17.85 25.25 -7.47
N GLU A 344 18.13 26.23 -6.62
CA GLU A 344 19.36 26.28 -5.84
C GLU A 344 19.29 25.32 -4.65
N LYS A 345 18.14 25.20 -3.99
CA LYS A 345 17.92 24.19 -2.94
C LYS A 345 18.06 22.76 -3.45
N VAL A 346 17.51 22.47 -4.64
CA VAL A 346 17.67 21.15 -5.26
C VAL A 346 19.15 20.87 -5.57
N LYS A 347 19.90 21.86 -6.05
CA LYS A 347 21.35 21.71 -6.30
C LYS A 347 22.13 21.50 -5.01
N GLU A 348 21.79 22.23 -3.95
CA GLU A 348 22.42 22.10 -2.64
C GLU A 348 22.18 20.70 -2.06
N PHE A 349 20.92 20.24 -2.03
CA PHE A 349 20.58 18.88 -1.58
C PHE A 349 21.34 17.82 -2.39
N VAL A 350 21.35 17.96 -3.72
CA VAL A 350 22.06 17.01 -4.59
C VAL A 350 23.56 17.06 -4.32
N ALA A 351 24.15 18.24 -4.10
CA ALA A 351 25.56 18.37 -3.79
C ALA A 351 25.93 17.68 -2.47
N ASP A 352 25.14 17.89 -1.41
CA ASP A 352 25.34 17.29 -0.09
C ASP A 352 25.34 15.75 -0.17
N TRP A 353 24.32 15.18 -0.83
CA TRP A 353 24.12 13.72 -0.85
C TRP A 353 24.92 13.00 -1.94
N LYS A 354 25.30 13.67 -3.03
CA LYS A 354 25.98 13.03 -4.17
C LYS A 354 27.31 12.39 -3.77
N ALA A 355 28.11 13.10 -2.98
CA ALA A 355 29.41 12.59 -2.55
C ALA A 355 29.21 11.40 -1.59
N ILE A 356 28.24 11.48 -0.68
CA ILE A 356 27.91 10.39 0.25
C ILE A 356 27.48 9.14 -0.51
N PHE A 357 26.56 9.25 -1.46
CA PHE A 357 26.08 8.11 -2.26
C PHE A 357 27.17 7.56 -3.20
N ALA A 358 28.08 8.41 -3.71
CA ALA A 358 29.24 7.95 -4.47
C ALA A 358 30.19 7.13 -3.60
N ASP A 359 30.39 7.52 -2.34
CA ASP A 359 31.26 6.78 -1.42
C ASP A 359 30.61 5.51 -0.87
N LEU A 360 29.28 5.53 -0.63
CA LEU A 360 28.52 4.32 -0.33
C LEU A 360 28.65 3.32 -1.49
N LYS A 361 28.56 3.81 -2.73
CA LYS A 361 28.78 3.01 -3.95
C LYS A 361 30.15 2.30 -3.94
N SER A 362 31.22 3.01 -3.56
CA SER A 362 32.60 2.54 -3.70
C SER A 362 33.10 1.67 -2.53
N SER A 363 32.65 1.96 -1.30
CA SER A 363 33.15 1.32 -0.07
C SER A 363 32.25 0.19 0.43
N PHE A 364 30.98 0.49 0.67
CA PHE A 364 30.04 -0.44 1.31
C PHE A 364 29.75 -1.69 0.45
N PHE A 365 29.65 -1.50 -0.87
CA PHE A 365 29.28 -2.58 -1.78
C PHE A 365 30.41 -3.49 -2.21
N LYS A 366 31.64 -2.99 -2.18
CA LYS A 366 32.83 -3.82 -2.41
C LYS A 366 33.00 -4.85 -1.28
N GLU A 367 32.60 -4.50 -0.06
CA GLU A 367 32.65 -5.36 1.12
C GLU A 367 31.46 -6.32 1.22
N LYS A 368 30.26 -5.89 0.79
CA LYS A 368 29.01 -6.67 0.91
C LYS A 368 28.58 -7.39 -0.38
N GLY A 369 29.41 -7.38 -1.42
CA GLY A 369 29.22 -8.20 -2.63
C GLY A 369 28.02 -7.82 -3.50
N ALA A 370 27.58 -6.56 -3.52
CA ALA A 370 26.43 -6.15 -4.32
C ALA A 370 26.79 -5.13 -5.40
N SER A 371 26.51 -5.43 -6.66
CA SER A 371 26.73 -4.54 -7.80
C SER A 371 25.67 -3.44 -7.87
N PHE A 372 25.87 -2.35 -7.14
CA PHE A 372 25.09 -1.13 -7.36
C PHE A 372 25.76 -0.31 -8.46
N VAL A 373 25.22 -0.35 -9.68
CA VAL A 373 25.97 0.12 -10.87
C VAL A 373 25.69 1.59 -11.24
N LYS A 374 24.57 2.18 -10.79
CA LYS A 374 24.16 3.51 -11.28
C LYS A 374 23.75 4.48 -10.17
N LEU A 375 24.44 5.62 -10.12
CA LEU A 375 23.98 6.82 -9.44
C LEU A 375 23.01 7.53 -10.39
N ASN A 376 21.77 7.76 -9.96
CA ASN A 376 20.80 8.48 -10.77
C ASN A 376 20.71 9.94 -10.26
N PRO A 377 21.33 10.91 -10.97
CA PRO A 377 21.12 12.31 -10.65
C PRO A 377 19.68 12.73 -10.99
N PRO A 378 19.20 13.85 -10.43
CA PRO A 378 17.89 14.41 -10.74
C PRO A 378 17.75 14.66 -12.27
N ARG A 379 16.63 14.23 -12.86
CA ARG A 379 16.26 14.60 -14.25
C ARG A 379 15.70 16.03 -14.25
N GLY A 380 15.99 16.85 -15.27
CA GLY A 380 15.35 18.17 -15.37
C GLY A 380 16.07 19.32 -16.09
N ASP A 381 17.08 19.08 -16.94
CA ASP A 381 17.65 20.17 -17.77
C ASP A 381 16.80 20.48 -19.02
N ARG A 382 15.76 19.67 -19.30
CA ARG A 382 14.83 19.89 -20.42
C ARG A 382 13.62 20.70 -19.98
N LYS A 383 13.25 21.69 -20.79
CA LYS A 383 12.06 22.53 -20.60
C LYS A 383 10.81 21.64 -20.47
N GLY A 384 10.17 21.65 -19.30
CA GLY A 384 8.98 20.85 -18.99
C GLY A 384 9.22 19.56 -18.20
N GLU A 385 10.46 19.17 -17.89
CA GLU A 385 10.75 18.02 -17.03
C GLU A 385 10.72 18.40 -15.54
N LYS A 386 10.08 17.54 -14.71
CA LYS A 386 10.01 17.70 -13.26
C LYS A 386 11.41 17.53 -12.64
N LYS A 387 12.02 18.61 -12.12
CA LYS A 387 13.25 18.56 -11.31
C LYS A 387 12.94 17.86 -9.99
N ARG A 388 13.38 16.61 -9.84
CA ARG A 388 13.18 15.85 -8.59
C ARG A 388 14.42 15.96 -7.72
N SER A 389 14.32 16.43 -6.49
CA SER A 389 15.39 16.38 -5.48
C SER A 389 15.59 14.94 -4.97
N ARG A 390 16.15 14.06 -5.80
CA ARG A 390 16.33 12.63 -5.46
C ARG A 390 17.66 12.11 -5.97
N ILE A 391 18.36 11.39 -5.09
CA ILE A 391 19.56 10.61 -5.44
C ILE A 391 19.29 9.16 -5.09
N SER A 392 19.66 8.26 -5.99
CA SER A 392 19.54 6.82 -5.73
C SER A 392 20.72 6.02 -6.26
N ILE A 393 20.92 4.88 -5.61
CA ILE A 393 21.77 3.79 -6.04
C ILE A 393 20.89 2.59 -6.36
N SER A 394 21.16 1.90 -7.46
CA SER A 394 20.36 0.75 -7.91
C SER A 394 21.19 -0.50 -8.18
N CYS A 395 20.67 -1.67 -7.82
CA CYS A 395 21.19 -2.98 -8.24
C CYS A 395 20.15 -3.71 -9.11
N GLN A 396 20.62 -4.57 -10.02
CA GLN A 396 19.76 -5.38 -10.87
C GLN A 396 19.56 -6.75 -10.20
N LEU A 397 18.36 -7.32 -10.36
CA LEU A 397 18.00 -8.63 -9.82
C LEU A 397 18.98 -9.71 -10.29
N LYS A 398 19.30 -9.72 -11.59
CA LYS A 398 20.23 -10.69 -12.19
C LYS A 398 21.60 -10.72 -11.52
N ASP A 399 22.03 -9.62 -10.89
CA ASP A 399 23.33 -9.55 -10.22
C ASP A 399 23.27 -10.05 -8.77
N LEU A 400 22.06 -10.29 -8.24
CA LEU A 400 21.81 -10.83 -6.91
C LEU A 400 21.61 -12.36 -6.93
N LEU A 401 21.40 -12.92 -8.11
CA LEU A 401 21.15 -14.34 -8.31
C LEU A 401 22.46 -15.07 -8.62
N ALA A 402 22.58 -16.31 -8.15
CA ALA A 402 23.68 -17.17 -8.58
C ALA A 402 23.60 -17.40 -10.10
N GLU A 403 24.74 -17.66 -10.77
CA GLU A 403 24.76 -17.76 -12.23
C GLU A 403 23.79 -18.81 -12.79
N GLU A 404 23.61 -19.94 -12.08
CA GLU A 404 22.67 -21.00 -12.44
C GLU A 404 21.20 -20.61 -12.17
N GLU A 405 20.95 -19.83 -11.11
CA GLU A 405 19.62 -19.32 -10.74
C GLU A 405 19.18 -18.20 -11.70
N ALA A 406 20.13 -17.39 -12.17
CA ALA A 406 19.90 -16.21 -12.97
C ALA A 406 19.48 -16.51 -14.41
N LYS A 407 19.56 -17.76 -14.89
CA LYS A 407 19.46 -18.11 -16.31
C LYS A 407 18.20 -18.91 -16.61
N VAL A 408 17.53 -18.55 -17.71
CA VAL A 408 16.54 -19.41 -18.37
C VAL A 408 17.29 -20.31 -19.35
N LEU A 409 17.13 -21.62 -19.19
CA LEU A 409 17.72 -22.62 -20.08
C LEU A 409 16.68 -23.08 -21.11
N THR A 410 17.09 -23.14 -22.36
CA THR A 410 16.34 -23.82 -23.42
C THR A 410 16.27 -25.34 -23.15
N GLU A 411 15.38 -26.05 -23.85
CA GLU A 411 15.29 -27.52 -23.84
C GLU A 411 16.62 -28.22 -24.19
N LYS A 412 17.56 -27.51 -24.85
CA LYS A 412 18.90 -28.00 -25.20
C LYS A 412 20.00 -27.53 -24.23
N GLY A 413 19.64 -27.01 -23.06
CA GLY A 413 20.58 -26.55 -22.03
C GLY A 413 21.35 -25.27 -22.37
N LYS A 414 20.99 -24.55 -23.44
CA LYS A 414 21.60 -23.24 -23.76
C LYS A 414 20.90 -22.12 -22.98
N VAL A 415 21.70 -21.20 -22.46
CA VAL A 415 21.25 -19.97 -21.80
C VAL A 415 20.59 -19.06 -22.84
N GLU A 416 19.32 -18.74 -22.63
CA GLU A 416 18.55 -17.88 -23.54
C GLU A 416 18.55 -16.43 -23.06
N ARG A 417 18.25 -16.22 -21.77
CA ARG A 417 18.21 -14.90 -21.14
C ARG A 417 18.30 -15.00 -19.62
N ALA A 418 18.44 -13.85 -18.97
CA ALA A 418 18.31 -13.78 -17.51
C ALA A 418 16.84 -13.98 -17.10
N LYS A 419 16.63 -14.63 -15.95
CA LYS A 419 15.31 -14.71 -15.30
C LYS A 419 14.85 -13.33 -14.86
N THR A 420 13.56 -13.07 -14.99
CA THR A 420 12.87 -11.94 -14.38
C THR A 420 12.29 -12.32 -13.02
N TRP A 421 11.89 -11.32 -12.23
CA TRP A 421 11.42 -11.54 -10.86
C TRP A 421 10.18 -12.44 -10.73
N TYR A 422 9.30 -12.45 -11.72
CA TYR A 422 8.09 -13.29 -11.74
C TYR A 422 8.37 -14.74 -12.19
N GLU A 423 9.60 -15.06 -12.55
CA GLU A 423 10.06 -16.42 -12.89
C GLU A 423 10.81 -17.09 -11.73
N LEU A 424 10.98 -16.37 -10.61
CA LEU A 424 11.52 -16.90 -9.38
C LEU A 424 10.41 -17.54 -8.55
N ASP A 425 10.76 -18.58 -7.79
CA ASP A 425 9.90 -19.09 -6.74
C ASP A 425 9.49 -17.94 -5.80
N ARG A 426 8.20 -17.87 -5.46
CA ARG A 426 7.64 -16.77 -4.62
C ARG A 426 8.38 -16.65 -3.29
N SER A 427 8.70 -17.77 -2.65
CA SER A 427 9.48 -17.79 -1.40
C SER A 427 10.85 -17.15 -1.60
N ARG A 428 11.53 -17.47 -2.70
CA ARG A 428 12.84 -16.92 -3.04
C ARG A 428 12.76 -15.41 -3.30
N PHE A 429 11.76 -14.95 -4.03
CA PHE A 429 11.58 -13.51 -4.27
C PHE A 429 11.29 -12.74 -2.97
N VAL A 430 10.43 -13.28 -2.09
CA VAL A 430 10.18 -12.70 -0.76
C VAL A 430 11.48 -12.59 0.05
N GLU A 431 12.31 -13.63 0.07
CA GLU A 431 13.61 -13.58 0.78
C GLU A 431 14.56 -12.54 0.19
N LEU A 432 14.63 -12.42 -1.14
CA LEU A 432 15.44 -11.38 -1.79
C LEU A 432 14.97 -9.97 -1.38
N VAL A 433 13.66 -9.71 -1.35
CA VAL A 433 13.14 -8.41 -0.90
C VAL A 433 13.50 -8.15 0.57
N LYS A 434 13.40 -9.16 1.45
CA LYS A 434 13.81 -9.05 2.87
C LYS A 434 15.30 -8.76 3.02
N GLU A 435 16.15 -9.47 2.29
CA GLU A 435 17.60 -9.23 2.29
C GLU A 435 17.92 -7.80 1.83
N ARG A 436 17.28 -7.35 0.75
CA ARG A 436 17.50 -5.99 0.23
C ARG A 436 16.99 -4.92 1.18
N PHE A 437 15.89 -5.18 1.88
CA PHE A 437 15.44 -4.30 2.95
C PHE A 437 16.51 -4.18 4.05
N LYS A 438 17.04 -5.29 4.56
CA LYS A 438 18.12 -5.28 5.59
C LYS A 438 19.33 -4.46 5.13
N VAL A 439 19.77 -4.67 3.90
CA VAL A 439 20.86 -3.89 3.29
C VAL A 439 20.51 -2.40 3.22
N ALA A 440 19.27 -2.04 2.89
CA ALA A 440 18.84 -0.64 2.86
C ALA A 440 18.80 0.01 4.25
N VAL A 441 18.52 -0.74 5.32
CA VAL A 441 18.65 -0.25 6.70
C VAL A 441 20.11 0.10 7.02
N GLU A 442 21.04 -0.81 6.71
CA GLU A 442 22.48 -0.57 6.91
C GLU A 442 22.95 0.63 6.10
N LEU A 443 22.53 0.74 4.84
CA LEU A 443 22.83 1.88 3.96
C LEU A 443 22.28 3.19 4.50
N ARG A 444 21.06 3.21 5.03
CA ARG A 444 20.46 4.39 5.65
C ARG A 444 21.26 4.85 6.85
N ALA A 445 21.61 3.93 7.76
CA ALA A 445 22.40 4.26 8.94
C ALA A 445 23.77 4.83 8.56
N GLU A 446 24.45 4.21 7.60
CA GLU A 446 25.75 4.66 7.13
C GLU A 446 25.69 5.99 6.36
N ALA A 447 24.65 6.18 5.53
CA ALA A 447 24.41 7.43 4.82
C ALA A 447 24.23 8.60 5.81
N ILE A 448 23.43 8.39 6.86
CA ILE A 448 23.20 9.37 7.92
C ILE A 448 24.50 9.67 8.68
N ARG A 449 25.27 8.64 9.05
CA ARG A 449 26.56 8.82 9.75
C ARG A 449 27.51 9.70 8.94
N ARG A 450 27.69 9.39 7.64
CA ARG A 450 28.55 10.17 6.73
C ARG A 450 28.04 11.58 6.52
N TYR A 451 26.72 11.77 6.48
CA TYR A 451 26.13 13.10 6.39
C TYR A 451 26.51 13.96 7.62
N LYS A 452 26.35 13.40 8.82
CA LYS A 452 26.73 14.08 10.08
C LYS A 452 28.21 14.48 10.10
N GLU A 453 29.09 13.61 9.62
CA GLU A 453 30.53 13.87 9.58
C GLU A 453 30.93 14.95 8.56
N ARG A 454 30.22 15.03 7.43
CA ARG A 454 30.50 16.02 6.38
C ARG A 454 29.88 17.38 6.62
N HIS A 455 28.75 17.40 7.31
CA HIS A 455 27.95 18.59 7.52
C HIS A 455 27.69 18.85 9.02
N PRO A 456 28.72 18.86 9.89
CA PRO A 456 28.53 19.00 11.33
C PRO A 456 27.86 20.33 11.70
N GLN A 457 28.15 21.40 10.96
CA GLN A 457 27.52 22.72 11.15
C GLN A 457 26.02 22.69 10.83
N LYS A 458 25.62 22.10 9.70
CA LYS A 458 24.18 21.96 9.34
C LYS A 458 23.44 21.15 10.39
N VAL A 459 24.04 20.04 10.88
CA VAL A 459 23.44 19.21 11.93
C VAL A 459 23.30 19.99 13.24
N GLN A 460 24.30 20.78 13.61
CA GLN A 460 24.25 21.62 14.81
C GLN A 460 23.17 22.72 14.69
N GLU A 461 23.08 23.41 13.55
CA GLU A 461 22.04 24.38 13.25
C GLU A 461 20.64 23.77 13.38
N TRP A 462 20.47 22.53 12.88
CA TRP A 462 19.19 21.81 12.99
C TRP A 462 18.81 21.48 14.43
N ARG A 463 19.78 21.07 15.25
CA ARG A 463 19.56 20.81 16.68
C ARG A 463 19.13 22.07 17.43
N GLU A 464 19.82 23.18 17.21
CA GLU A 464 19.49 24.46 17.83
C GLU A 464 18.12 24.98 17.40
N GLU A 465 17.77 24.83 16.11
CA GLU A 465 16.44 25.20 15.62
C GLU A 465 15.34 24.32 16.21
N ASN A 466 15.58 23.01 16.36
CA ASN A 466 14.64 22.11 16.99
C ASN A 466 14.39 22.46 18.48
N GLU A 467 15.45 22.72 19.24
CA GLU A 467 15.33 23.17 20.63
C GLU A 467 14.55 24.47 20.79
N ARG A 468 14.77 25.44 19.88
CA ARG A 468 14.00 26.70 19.84
C ARG A 468 12.51 26.43 19.60
N ASN A 469 12.17 25.49 18.72
CA ASN A 469 10.80 25.16 18.40
C ASN A 469 10.07 24.45 19.55
N ILE A 470 10.74 23.52 20.25
CA ILE A 470 10.21 22.84 21.44
C ILE A 470 9.87 23.87 22.51
N LYS A 471 10.83 24.74 22.87
CA LYS A 471 10.64 25.82 23.85
C LYS A 471 9.50 26.76 23.48
N ARG A 472 9.35 27.10 22.19
CA ARG A 472 8.24 27.93 21.72
C ARG A 472 6.89 27.22 21.94
N LYS A 473 6.79 25.93 21.64
CA LYS A 473 5.54 25.16 21.80
C LYS A 473 5.14 25.00 23.27
N GLU A 474 6.10 24.76 24.16
CA GLU A 474 5.85 24.73 25.60
C GLU A 474 5.26 26.06 26.07
N SER A 475 5.84 27.19 25.62
CA SER A 475 5.32 28.53 25.94
C SER A 475 3.95 28.84 25.30
N GLU A 476 3.60 28.23 24.17
CA GLU A 476 2.29 28.36 23.52
C GLU A 476 1.23 27.51 24.24
N LYS A 477 1.61 26.36 24.81
CA LYS A 477 0.74 25.51 25.64
C LYS A 477 0.45 26.14 27.01
N GLU A 478 1.43 26.79 27.64
CA GLU A 478 1.25 27.49 28.93
C GLU A 478 0.35 28.74 28.83
N LYS A 479 0.17 29.29 27.62
CA LYS A 479 -0.67 30.47 27.36
C LYS A 479 -2.11 30.14 26.98
N LYS A 480 -2.44 28.87 26.73
CA LYS A 480 -3.78 28.38 26.44
C LYS A 480 -4.35 27.73 27.69
#